data_AF-A0AAV2HFS8-F1
#
_entry.id   AF-A0AAV2HFS8-F1
#
_cell.length_a   1.000
_cell.length_b   1.000
_cell.length_c   1.000
_cell.angle_alpha   90.00
_cell.angle_beta   90.00
_cell.angle_gamma   90.00
#
_symmetry.space_group_name_H-M   'P 1'
#
loop_
_entity.id
_entity.type
_entity.pdbx_description
1 polymer ?
#
loop_
_entity_poly.entity_id
_entity_poly.type
_entity_poly.pdbx_seq_one_letter_code
_entity_poly.pdbx_strand_id
1 'polypeptide(L)' 'MVLGKKSDKEVKGVRIRNNTVGRRIDEMSEDNEIQLVEKRKTKRFSLHMDKSTSRGSEAIVITHVRYIDK' A
#
# COMPACT_ATOMS: atom_id res chain seq x y z
N MET A 1 -55.20 -16.88 1.35
CA MET A 1 -54.46 -15.68 1.80
C MET A 1 -53.00 -15.85 1.38
N VAL A 2 -52.59 -15.10 0.35
CA VAL A 2 -51.18 -14.96 -0.06
C VAL A 2 -50.50 -14.06 0.96
N LEU A 3 -49.32 -14.44 1.46
CA LEU A 3 -48.28 -13.49 1.87
C LEU A 3 -46.92 -14.21 1.95
N GLY A 4 -45.94 -13.71 1.18
CA GLY A 4 -44.53 -13.81 1.57
C GLY A 4 -43.70 -15.00 1.08
N LYS A 5 -43.58 -15.24 -0.23
CA LYS A 5 -42.40 -15.94 -0.78
C LYS A 5 -41.68 -15.10 -1.86
N LYS A 6 -41.30 -13.88 -1.49
CA LYS A 6 -40.34 -13.05 -2.25
C LYS A 6 -39.40 -12.35 -1.27
N SER A 7 -38.52 -13.09 -0.59
CA SER A 7 -37.45 -12.46 0.18
C SER A 7 -36.15 -13.26 0.28
N ASP A 8 -35.97 -14.37 -0.46
CA ASP A 8 -34.64 -15.05 -0.51
C ASP A 8 -33.83 -14.68 -1.75
N LYS A 9 -34.47 -14.14 -2.80
CA LYS A 9 -33.81 -13.83 -4.08
C LYS A 9 -33.22 -12.41 -4.16
N GLU A 10 -33.60 -11.51 -3.26
CA GLU A 10 -33.18 -10.09 -3.32
C GLU A 10 -32.06 -9.73 -2.34
N VAL A 11 -31.81 -10.53 -1.30
CA VAL A 11 -30.72 -10.29 -0.33
C VAL A 11 -29.39 -10.94 -0.75
N LYS A 12 -29.39 -11.74 -1.83
CA LYS A 12 -28.16 -12.31 -2.43
C LYS A 12 -27.55 -11.44 -3.53
N GLY A 13 -28.22 -10.33 -3.90
CA GLY A 13 -27.83 -9.47 -5.03
C GLY A 13 -26.75 -8.43 -4.75
N VAL A 14 -26.46 -8.11 -3.48
CA VAL A 14 -25.46 -7.07 -3.14
C VAL A 14 -24.53 -7.56 -2.04
N ARG A 15 -23.89 -8.70 -2.26
CA ARG A 15 -22.58 -8.90 -1.64
C ARG A 15 -21.58 -8.23 -2.60
N ILE A 16 -21.30 -6.95 -2.36
CA ILE A 16 -20.19 -6.25 -3.01
C ILE A 16 -18.98 -7.15 -2.81
N ARG A 17 -18.54 -7.80 -3.89
CA ARG A 17 -17.49 -8.80 -3.85
C ARG A 17 -16.32 -8.17 -3.09
N ASN A 18 -15.77 -8.89 -2.12
CA ASN A 18 -14.59 -8.49 -1.32
C ASN A 18 -13.36 -8.07 -2.18
N ASN A 19 -13.43 -8.24 -3.49
CA ASN A 19 -12.48 -7.77 -4.48
C ASN A 19 -12.42 -6.24 -4.64
N THR A 20 -13.43 -5.47 -4.22
CA THR A 20 -13.42 -4.01 -4.42
C THR A 20 -12.48 -3.29 -3.46
N VAL A 21 -12.35 -3.77 -2.23
CA VAL A 21 -11.45 -3.17 -1.23
C VAL A 21 -10.00 -3.51 -1.55
N GLY A 22 -9.71 -4.78 -1.87
CA GLY A 22 -8.37 -5.20 -2.30
C GLY A 22 -7.89 -4.41 -3.52
N ARG A 23 -8.73 -4.31 -4.56
CA ARG A 23 -8.39 -3.54 -5.77
C ARG A 23 -8.10 -2.07 -5.47
N ARG A 24 -8.85 -1.44 -4.57
CA ARG A 24 -8.60 -0.04 -4.16
C ARG A 24 -7.31 0.11 -3.36
N ILE A 25 -6.93 -0.88 -2.56
CA ILE A 25 -5.65 -0.89 -1.84
C ILE A 25 -4.50 -1.02 -2.85
N ASP A 26 -4.63 -1.90 -3.83
CA ASP A 26 -3.64 -2.08 -4.88
C ASP A 26 -3.49 -0.80 -5.73
N GLU A 27 -4.60 -0.21 -6.18
CA GLU A 27 -4.63 1.08 -6.89
C GLU A 27 -3.97 2.20 -6.06
N MET A 28 -4.29 2.30 -4.76
CA MET A 28 -3.65 3.27 -3.87
C MET A 28 -2.15 3.01 -3.68
N SER A 29 -1.73 1.75 -3.63
CA SER A 29 -0.31 1.39 -3.53
C SER A 29 0.45 1.83 -4.78
N GLU A 30 -0.11 1.56 -5.95
CA GLU A 30 0.46 1.95 -7.24
C GLU A 30 0.55 3.48 -7.39
N ASP A 31 -0.51 4.22 -7.01
CA ASP A 31 -0.51 5.68 -7.01
C ASP A 31 0.55 6.27 -6.06
N ASN A 32 0.74 5.68 -4.88
CA ASN A 32 1.79 6.10 -3.95
C ASN A 32 3.19 5.84 -4.51
N GLU A 33 3.40 4.70 -5.16
CA GLU A 33 4.67 4.36 -5.81
C GLU A 33 5.01 5.37 -6.92
N ILE A 34 4.05 5.66 -7.80
CA ILE A 34 4.20 6.64 -8.89
C ILE A 34 4.57 8.01 -8.31
N GLN A 35 3.81 8.49 -7.31
CA GLN A 35 4.09 9.77 -6.66
C GLN A 35 5.47 9.81 -6.00
N LEU A 36 5.91 8.72 -5.39
CA LEU A 36 7.21 8.62 -4.73
C LEU A 36 8.37 8.67 -5.75
N VAL A 37 8.23 7.94 -6.86
CA VAL A 37 9.21 7.91 -7.96
C VAL A 37 9.32 9.29 -8.62
N GLU A 38 8.19 9.93 -8.90
CA GLU A 38 8.13 11.28 -9.46
C GLU A 38 8.75 12.32 -8.51
N LYS A 39 8.43 12.25 -7.20
CA LYS A 39 9.04 13.12 -6.17
C LYS A 39 10.55 12.88 -6.05
N ARG A 40 11.03 11.64 -6.18
CA ARG A 40 12.48 11.32 -6.13
C ARG A 40 13.26 11.98 -7.28
N LYS A 41 12.67 12.12 -8.47
CA LYS A 41 13.32 12.76 -9.62
C LYS A 41 13.51 14.28 -9.42
N THR A 42 12.66 14.91 -8.62
CA THR A 42 12.52 16.38 -8.59
C THR A 42 12.90 17.00 -7.23
N LYS A 43 12.72 16.27 -6.12
CA LYS A 43 13.02 16.79 -4.77
C LYS A 43 14.40 16.38 -4.29
N ARG A 44 15.04 17.30 -3.55
CA ARG A 44 16.26 17.00 -2.80
C ARG A 44 15.92 16.04 -1.67
N PHE A 45 16.68 14.97 -1.56
CA PHE A 45 16.59 14.01 -0.48
C PHE A 45 17.94 13.92 0.24
N SER A 46 17.89 13.54 1.51
CA SER A 46 19.07 13.11 2.25
C SER A 46 19.13 11.59 2.23
N LEU A 47 20.33 11.07 1.98
CA LEU A 47 20.63 9.65 2.01
C LEU A 47 21.63 9.43 3.14
N HIS A 48 21.22 8.65 4.14
CA HIS A 48 22.11 8.26 5.23
C HIS A 48 22.30 6.75 5.16
N MET A 49 23.54 6.32 4.96
CA MET A 49 23.90 4.90 4.92
C MET A 49 24.70 4.58 6.17
N ASP A 50 24.18 3.68 7.00
CA ASP A 50 24.87 3.14 8.16
C ASP A 50 25.34 1.71 7.85
N LYS A 51 26.55 1.39 8.32
CA LYS A 51 27.08 0.03 8.26
C LYS A 51 27.44 -0.41 9.68
N SER A 52 26.71 -1.40 10.16
CA SER A 52 26.97 -2.04 11.45
C SER A 52 27.59 -3.42 11.21
N THR A 53 28.70 -3.73 11.89
CA THR A 53 29.36 -5.04 11.78
C THR A 53 29.15 -5.81 13.08
N SER A 54 28.47 -6.95 13.02
CA SER A 54 28.30 -7.83 14.19
C SER A 54 29.58 -8.64 14.44
N ARG A 55 29.79 -9.11 15.68
CA ARG A 55 30.89 -10.01 16.07
C ARG A 55 30.67 -11.40 15.45
N GLY A 56 30.78 -11.50 14.13
CA GLY A 56 30.48 -12.72 13.38
C GLY A 56 30.66 -12.61 11.88
N SER A 57 31.42 -11.63 11.37
CA SER A 57 31.66 -11.35 9.94
C SER A 57 30.43 -10.92 9.10
N GLU A 58 29.24 -10.88 9.71
CA GLU A 58 28.06 -10.31 9.10
C GLU A 58 28.05 -8.78 9.27
N ALA A 59 28.00 -8.08 8.14
CA ALA A 59 27.81 -6.64 8.10
C ALA A 59 26.37 -6.34 7.64
N ILE A 60 25.65 -5.59 8.45
CA ILE A 60 24.34 -5.05 8.11
C ILE A 60 24.56 -3.66 7.53
N VAL A 61 24.06 -3.42 6.32
CA VAL A 61 24.03 -2.10 5.71
C VAL A 61 22.58 -1.63 5.72
N ILE A 62 22.31 -0.50 6.38
CA ILE A 62 21.00 0.14 6.43
C ILE A 62 21.09 1.46 5.70
N THR A 63 20.13 1.75 4.83
CA THR A 63 20.06 3.03 4.12
C THR A 63 18.74 3.71 4.43
N HIS A 64 18.82 4.90 5.04
CA HIS A 64 17.70 5.76 5.31
C HIS A 64 17.59 6.83 4.23
N VAL A 65 16.43 6.90 3.58
CA VAL A 65 16.07 7.99 2.65
C VAL A 65 15.11 8.92 3.36
N ARG A 66 15.48 10.19 3.50
CA ARG A 66 14.59 11.23 4.04
C ARG A 66 14.37 12.31 2.98
N TYR A 67 13.13 12.47 2.55
CA TYR A 67 12.70 13.58 1.71
C TYR A 67 12.72 14.87 2.53
N ILE A 68 13.36 15.91 2.00
CA ILE A 68 13.36 17.23 2.62
C ILE A 68 12.30 18.04 1.87
N ASP A 69 11.14 18.23 2.49
CA ASP A 69 10.15 19.19 2.00
C ASP A 69 10.40 20.56 2.65
N LYS A 70 10.12 21.64 1.93
CA LYS A 70 10.20 23.01 2.46
C LYS A 70 8.96 23.37 3.25
#